data_AF-A0A8B6BT45-F1
#
_entry.id   AF-A0A8B6BT45-F1
#
_cell.length_a   1.000
_cell.length_b   1.000
_cell.length_c   1.000
_cell.angle_alpha   90.00
_cell.angle_beta   90.00
_cell.angle_gamma   90.00
#
_symmetry.space_group_name_H-M   'P 1'
#
loop_
_entity.id
_entity.type
_entity.pdbx_description
1 polymer ?
#
loop_
_entity_poly.entity_id
_entity_poly.type
_entity_poly.pdbx_seq_one_letter_code
_entity_poly.pdbx_strand_id
1 'polypeptide(L)'
;MVFTHFLLSMMQYLTSNVDDEPYDSLYFAYCQHISVFALIVFILVATFVVQRRVARKYAPKRKISTVNISVGESDQHKEVKDGETKPEEERMPQSELNVKPLSVNYHFTRQCNYNCGFCFHTAKTSFVLPLEQAKRGLELLKEKGMEKINFSGGEPFIVKRGDFVGELCRFCKIDLALPSVTIVSNGSLVTEKWFEKYGKYLDILAISCDSFNPDVNETIGRQQGNKNHLQSLRQVREWCYQYKIAFKINTVVNTYNQEEDMTEPIQELNPCRWKVFQCLLIGGENAGSEALRHAESFVVSDDDFKNFLIRHKSVSCLVPESNDFMRNSYLILDEYMRFLDCTKGNKDPSKSILDVGVDNALLFSGFDEKMFFKRGGKYVWSKADLRLEW
;
A
#
# COMPACT_ATOMS: atom_id res chain seq x y z
N MET A 1 37.34 21.87 -15.54
CA MET A 1 38.81 21.86 -15.70
C MET A 1 39.51 20.91 -14.74
N VAL A 2 39.13 20.87 -13.45
CA VAL A 2 39.79 19.99 -12.45
C VAL A 2 39.58 18.49 -12.74
N PHE A 3 38.39 18.09 -13.22
CA PHE A 3 38.05 16.68 -13.48
C PHE A 3 38.78 16.08 -14.70
N THR A 4 39.01 16.90 -15.73
CA THR A 4 39.75 16.49 -16.93
C THR A 4 41.25 16.35 -16.66
N HIS A 5 41.81 17.17 -15.77
CA HIS A 5 43.21 17.03 -15.35
C HIS A 5 43.44 15.77 -14.50
N PHE A 6 42.48 15.41 -13.63
CA PHE A 6 42.55 14.19 -12.84
C PHE A 6 42.55 12.93 -13.70
N LEU A 7 41.70 12.88 -14.74
CA LEU A 7 41.63 11.75 -15.67
C LEU A 7 42.89 11.62 -16.54
N LEU A 8 43.46 12.72 -17.01
CA LEU A 8 44.71 12.70 -17.77
C LEU A 8 45.90 12.24 -16.92
N SER A 9 45.99 12.69 -15.67
CA SER A 9 47.06 12.28 -14.75
C SER A 9 46.94 10.80 -14.36
N MET A 10 45.71 10.29 -14.19
CA MET A 10 45.47 8.86 -13.93
C MET A 10 45.80 7.99 -15.14
N MET A 11 45.50 8.43 -16.36
CA MET A 11 45.89 7.71 -17.58
C MET A 11 47.41 7.68 -17.77
N GLN A 12 48.13 8.76 -17.45
CA GLN A 12 49.59 8.83 -17.52
C GLN A 12 50.28 7.95 -16.48
N TYR A 13 49.68 7.79 -15.29
CA TYR A 13 50.16 6.88 -14.24
C TYR A 13 49.97 5.40 -14.60
N LEU A 14 48.87 5.09 -15.31
CA LEU A 14 48.57 3.73 -15.76
C LEU A 14 49.40 3.28 -16.97
N THR A 15 49.94 4.22 -17.76
CA THR A 15 50.80 3.90 -18.92
C THR A 15 52.29 3.88 -18.60
N SER A 16 52.73 4.40 -17.45
CA SER A 16 54.15 4.51 -17.08
C SER A 16 54.68 3.38 -16.18
N ASN A 17 53.83 2.45 -15.75
CA ASN A 17 54.20 1.32 -14.88
C ASN A 17 54.01 -0.04 -15.56
N VAL A 18 54.27 -0.14 -16.86
CA VAL A 18 54.23 -1.41 -17.60
C VAL A 18 55.66 -1.91 -17.75
N ASP A 19 56.16 -2.57 -16.70
CA ASP A 19 57.33 -3.44 -16.80
C ASP A 19 56.89 -4.90 -16.64
N ASP A 20 57.42 -5.70 -17.57
CA ASP A 20 57.29 -7.14 -17.82
C ASP A 20 56.74 -8.04 -16.68
N GLU A 21 55.54 -8.59 -16.85
CA GLU A 21 55.17 -9.98 -16.51
C GLU A 21 53.80 -10.37 -17.14
N PRO A 22 53.53 -11.67 -17.42
CA PRO A 22 52.41 -12.07 -18.28
C PRO A 22 51.15 -12.44 -17.50
N TYR A 23 50.17 -11.54 -17.40
CA TYR A 23 48.82 -11.77 -16.88
C TYR A 23 47.88 -10.71 -17.48
N ASP A 24 46.58 -10.88 -17.75
CA ASP A 24 45.63 -11.98 -17.79
C ASP A 24 44.42 -11.47 -18.61
N SER A 25 43.59 -12.35 -19.18
CA SER A 25 42.39 -11.98 -19.96
C SER A 25 41.39 -11.07 -19.22
N LEU A 26 41.50 -11.00 -17.88
CA LEU A 26 40.68 -10.16 -17.00
C LEU A 26 40.98 -8.66 -17.12
N TYR A 27 42.22 -8.26 -17.39
CA TYR A 27 42.63 -6.84 -17.46
C TYR A 27 42.09 -6.16 -18.72
N PHE A 28 42.05 -6.89 -19.83
CA PHE A 28 41.47 -6.42 -21.09
C PHE A 28 39.94 -6.24 -20.99
N ALA A 29 39.25 -7.17 -20.32
CA ALA A 29 37.82 -7.05 -20.05
C ALA A 29 37.50 -5.84 -19.15
N TYR A 30 38.31 -5.60 -18.12
CA TYR A 30 38.12 -4.47 -17.20
C TYR A 30 38.30 -3.11 -17.89
N CYS A 31 39.32 -2.98 -18.76
CA CYS A 31 39.54 -1.79 -19.57
C CYS A 31 38.44 -1.55 -20.62
N GLN A 32 37.86 -2.60 -21.20
CA GLN A 32 36.69 -2.48 -22.09
C GLN A 32 35.43 -2.04 -21.34
N HIS A 33 35.18 -2.55 -20.13
CA HIS A 33 34.01 -2.14 -19.34
C HIS A 33 34.09 -0.68 -18.87
N ILE A 34 35.27 -0.19 -18.50
CA ILE A 34 35.47 1.21 -18.10
C ILE A 34 35.23 2.16 -19.29
N SER A 35 35.67 1.79 -20.49
CA SER A 35 35.48 2.63 -21.69
C SER A 35 34.01 2.73 -22.12
N VAL A 36 33.26 1.63 -22.03
CA VAL A 36 31.81 1.61 -22.30
C VAL A 36 31.04 2.43 -21.25
N PHE A 37 31.40 2.31 -19.98
CA PHE A 37 30.75 3.08 -18.91
C PHE A 37 31.00 4.59 -19.07
N ALA A 38 32.23 5.00 -19.39
CA ALA A 38 32.57 6.39 -19.66
C ALA A 38 31.80 6.96 -20.87
N LEU A 39 31.60 6.16 -21.92
CA LEU A 39 30.81 6.54 -23.09
C LEU A 39 29.33 6.73 -22.75
N ILE A 40 28.74 5.84 -21.93
CA ILE A 40 27.35 5.96 -21.48
C ILE A 40 27.14 7.23 -20.66
N VAL A 41 28.05 7.52 -19.71
CA VAL A 41 27.99 8.74 -18.90
C VAL A 41 28.11 9.99 -19.78
N PHE A 42 29.00 9.98 -20.78
CA PHE A 42 29.14 11.09 -21.71
C PHE A 42 27.87 11.33 -22.53
N ILE A 43 27.23 10.28 -23.04
CA ILE A 43 25.96 10.36 -23.79
C ILE A 43 24.85 10.92 -22.90
N LEU A 44 24.73 10.47 -21.66
CA LEU A 44 23.72 10.97 -20.71
C LEU A 44 23.91 12.45 -20.41
N VAL A 45 25.15 12.88 -20.16
CA VAL A 45 25.47 14.30 -19.90
C VAL A 45 25.20 15.16 -21.14
N ALA A 46 25.61 14.70 -22.32
CA ALA A 46 25.34 15.41 -23.58
C ALA A 46 23.82 15.55 -23.83
N THR A 47 23.06 14.48 -23.59
CA THR A 47 21.59 14.47 -23.77
C THR A 47 20.91 15.45 -22.81
N PHE A 48 21.33 15.47 -21.54
CA PHE A 48 20.83 16.41 -20.54
C PHE A 48 21.14 17.88 -20.90
N VAL A 49 22.34 18.16 -21.43
CA VAL A 49 22.72 19.51 -21.88
C VAL A 49 21.87 19.95 -23.09
N VAL A 50 21.61 19.06 -24.05
CA VAL A 50 20.74 19.34 -25.19
C VAL A 50 19.31 19.60 -24.74
N GLN A 51 18.75 18.75 -23.87
CA GLN A 51 17.39 18.94 -23.32
C GLN A 51 17.24 20.27 -22.58
N ARG A 52 18.24 20.68 -21.77
CA ARG A 52 18.24 22.00 -21.12
C ARG A 52 18.31 23.17 -22.10
N ARG A 53 19.07 23.05 -23.19
CA ARG A 53 19.14 24.09 -24.24
C ARG A 53 17.83 24.22 -24.99
N VAL A 54 17.16 23.11 -25.30
CA VAL A 54 15.84 23.10 -25.93
C VAL A 54 14.79 23.71 -24.99
N ALA A 55 14.74 23.30 -23.72
CA ALA A 55 13.80 23.85 -22.74
C ALA A 55 13.96 25.37 -22.55
N ARG A 56 15.18 25.90 -22.61
CA ARG A 56 15.44 27.35 -22.57
C ARG A 56 15.01 28.09 -23.85
N LYS A 57 15.08 27.45 -25.01
CA LYS A 57 14.71 28.05 -26.30
C LYS A 57 13.19 28.16 -26.49
N TYR A 58 12.42 27.28 -25.86
CA TYR A 58 10.95 27.20 -26.01
C TYR A 58 10.17 27.61 -24.74
N ALA A 59 10.83 28.21 -23.75
CA ALA A 59 10.14 28.73 -22.56
C ALA A 59 9.29 29.98 -22.91
N PRO A 60 7.99 30.01 -22.60
CA PRO A 60 7.12 31.14 -22.94
C PRO A 60 7.46 32.38 -22.10
N LYS A 61 7.64 33.53 -22.76
CA LYS A 61 7.85 34.84 -22.10
C LYS A 61 6.51 35.34 -21.55
N ARG A 62 6.34 35.37 -20.22
CA ARG A 62 5.21 36.06 -19.56
C ARG A 62 5.36 37.57 -19.73
N LYS A 63 4.40 38.22 -20.41
CA LYS A 63 4.20 39.68 -20.37
C LYS A 63 3.55 40.03 -19.03
N ILE A 64 4.22 40.87 -18.24
CA ILE A 64 3.60 41.56 -17.10
C ILE A 64 2.95 42.81 -17.66
N SER A 65 1.63 42.91 -17.59
CA SER A 65 0.88 44.13 -17.90
C SER A 65 0.59 44.87 -16.60
N THR A 66 1.31 45.96 -16.37
CA THR A 66 0.99 47.02 -15.41
C THR A 66 -0.29 47.74 -15.84
N VAL A 67 -1.30 47.76 -14.98
CA VAL A 67 -2.50 48.59 -15.16
C VAL A 67 -2.30 49.89 -14.39
N ASN A 68 -2.31 51.01 -15.12
CA ASN A 68 -2.34 52.37 -14.57
C ASN A 68 -3.77 52.71 -14.16
N ILE A 69 -3.95 53.24 -12.95
CA ILE A 69 -5.22 53.82 -12.49
C ILE A 69 -5.17 55.32 -12.75
N SER A 70 -6.05 55.82 -13.63
CA SER A 70 -6.33 57.25 -13.81
C SER A 70 -7.64 57.59 -13.11
N VAL A 71 -7.59 58.62 -12.25
CA VAL A 71 -8.73 59.20 -11.54
C VAL A 71 -9.57 60.05 -12.51
N GLY A 72 -10.89 59.88 -12.46
CA GLY A 72 -11.86 60.74 -13.13
C GLY A 72 -13.17 60.77 -12.34
N GLU A 73 -13.52 61.94 -11.82
CA GLU A 73 -14.81 62.27 -11.20
C GLU A 73 -15.88 62.56 -12.27
N SER A 74 -17.11 62.12 -12.06
CA SER A 74 -18.34 62.95 -12.05
C SER A 74 -19.63 62.11 -12.17
N ASP A 75 -20.44 62.23 -11.12
CA ASP A 75 -21.88 62.55 -11.07
C ASP A 75 -23.01 61.71 -11.72
N GLN A 76 -23.97 61.43 -10.82
CA GLN A 76 -25.45 61.46 -10.94
C GLN A 76 -26.26 60.16 -11.14
N HIS A 77 -26.92 59.79 -10.02
CA HIS A 77 -28.29 59.28 -9.84
C HIS A 77 -28.89 58.25 -10.81
N LYS A 78 -29.20 57.06 -10.26
CA LYS A 78 -30.58 56.54 -10.11
C LYS A 78 -30.60 55.22 -9.32
N GLU A 79 -31.54 55.12 -8.39
CA GLU A 79 -31.83 53.95 -7.57
C GLU A 79 -32.35 52.78 -8.43
N VAL A 80 -31.73 51.59 -8.30
CA VAL A 80 -32.40 50.29 -8.30
C VAL A 80 -31.64 49.39 -7.32
N LYS A 81 -32.40 48.66 -6.51
CA LYS A 81 -31.99 47.65 -5.52
C LYS A 81 -31.03 46.65 -6.12
N ASP A 82 -29.96 46.33 -5.39
CA ASP A 82 -29.46 44.96 -5.17
C ASP A 82 -28.39 45.00 -4.07
N GLY A 83 -28.74 44.46 -2.90
CA GLY A 83 -27.79 44.25 -1.82
C GLY A 83 -27.00 42.98 -2.09
N GLU A 84 -25.93 43.09 -2.87
CA GLU A 84 -24.90 42.03 -2.98
C GLU A 84 -24.14 41.94 -1.65
N THR A 85 -24.64 41.08 -0.76
CA THR A 85 -23.83 40.48 0.30
C THR A 85 -22.64 39.78 -0.35
N LYS A 86 -21.42 40.23 0.00
CA LYS A 86 -20.18 39.51 -0.28
C LYS A 86 -20.38 38.02 0.06
N PRO A 87 -19.85 37.07 -0.74
CA PRO A 87 -19.84 35.69 -0.31
C PRO A 87 -18.93 35.64 0.92
N GLU A 88 -19.53 35.55 2.11
CA GLU A 88 -18.87 34.94 3.25
C GLU A 88 -18.37 33.59 2.74
N GLU A 89 -17.06 33.35 2.86
CA GLU A 89 -16.54 31.99 2.84
C GLU A 89 -17.40 31.22 3.85
N GLU A 90 -18.28 30.36 3.36
CA GLU A 90 -19.02 29.40 4.16
C GLU A 90 -17.97 28.55 4.87
N ARG A 91 -17.60 28.99 6.07
CA ARG A 91 -16.89 28.18 7.04
C ARG A 91 -17.84 27.04 7.33
N MET A 92 -17.57 25.89 6.70
CA MET A 92 -18.25 24.64 6.99
C MET A 92 -18.35 24.53 8.52
N PRO A 93 -19.53 24.20 9.07
CA PRO A 93 -19.66 24.05 10.50
C PRO A 93 -18.58 23.07 10.96
N GLN A 94 -17.74 23.49 11.90
CA GLN A 94 -16.89 22.61 12.69
C GLN A 94 -17.80 21.72 13.54
N SER A 95 -18.60 20.85 12.93
CA SER A 95 -19.12 19.69 13.63
C SER A 95 -17.91 18.80 13.84
N GLU A 96 -17.39 18.85 15.05
CA GLU A 96 -16.29 18.02 15.55
C GLU A 96 -16.44 16.57 15.05
N LEU A 97 -15.72 16.22 13.98
CA LEU A 97 -15.48 14.84 13.63
C LEU A 97 -14.51 14.30 14.67
N ASN A 98 -15.06 13.87 15.80
CA ASN A 98 -14.33 13.22 16.89
C ASN A 98 -13.95 11.77 16.54
N VAL A 99 -13.76 11.51 15.24
CA VAL A 99 -13.44 10.19 14.69
C VAL A 99 -11.96 9.95 14.91
N LYS A 100 -11.64 8.94 15.71
CA LYS A 100 -10.25 8.56 15.97
C LYS A 100 -9.83 7.46 14.99
N PRO A 101 -8.65 7.57 14.35
CA PRO A 101 -8.12 6.53 13.47
C PRO A 101 -7.58 5.33 14.25
N LEU A 102 -8.41 4.69 15.09
CA LEU A 102 -8.00 3.63 16.02
C LEU A 102 -7.29 2.47 15.32
N SER A 103 -7.81 2.05 14.15
CA SER A 103 -7.23 0.98 13.33
C SER A 103 -7.12 1.40 11.87
N VAL A 104 -5.90 1.56 11.36
CA VAL A 104 -5.63 1.99 9.99
C VAL A 104 -5.03 0.86 9.16
N ASN A 105 -5.42 0.74 7.89
CA ASN A 105 -4.83 -0.17 6.92
C ASN A 105 -3.94 0.66 5.99
N TYR A 106 -2.62 0.45 6.05
CA TYR A 106 -1.69 1.15 5.18
C TYR A 106 -1.25 0.25 4.04
N HIS A 107 -1.77 0.56 2.85
CA HIS A 107 -1.45 -0.07 1.58
C HIS A 107 -0.26 0.66 0.95
N PHE A 108 0.93 0.43 1.50
CA PHE A 108 2.13 1.21 1.16
C PHE A 108 2.73 0.90 -0.22
N THR A 109 2.26 -0.14 -0.88
CA THR A 109 2.64 -0.53 -2.23
C THR A 109 1.44 -1.11 -2.97
N ARG A 110 1.36 -0.87 -4.27
CA ARG A 110 0.40 -1.52 -5.18
C ARG A 110 1.00 -2.69 -5.95
N GLN A 111 2.31 -2.91 -5.84
CA GLN A 111 2.99 -4.02 -6.53
C GLN A 111 2.61 -5.36 -5.90
N CYS A 112 2.32 -6.36 -6.71
CA CYS A 112 2.01 -7.73 -6.26
C CYS A 112 2.65 -8.75 -7.22
N ASN A 113 3.03 -9.91 -6.69
CA ASN A 113 3.59 -11.02 -7.46
C ASN A 113 2.54 -12.10 -7.81
N TYR A 114 1.29 -11.93 -7.40
CA TYR A 114 0.13 -12.74 -7.79
C TYR A 114 -0.77 -11.96 -8.75
N ASN A 115 -1.69 -12.64 -9.42
CA ASN A 115 -2.56 -12.05 -10.45
C ASN A 115 -4.07 -12.18 -10.18
N CYS A 116 -4.48 -12.46 -8.94
CA CYS A 116 -5.88 -12.66 -8.49
C CYS A 116 -6.92 -11.86 -9.29
N GLY A 117 -7.90 -12.54 -9.89
CA GLY A 117 -8.90 -11.95 -10.77
C GLY A 117 -9.82 -10.94 -10.09
N PHE A 118 -10.14 -11.14 -8.80
CA PHE A 118 -10.96 -10.22 -8.02
C PHE A 118 -10.19 -9.10 -7.32
N CYS A 119 -8.88 -8.94 -7.52
CA CYS A 119 -8.04 -8.04 -6.73
C CYS A 119 -8.57 -6.59 -6.74
N PHE A 120 -9.04 -6.10 -5.58
CA PHE A 120 -9.64 -4.76 -5.44
C PHE A 120 -8.62 -3.63 -5.15
N HIS A 121 -7.32 -3.90 -5.21
CA HIS A 121 -6.26 -2.93 -4.91
C HIS A 121 -5.06 -3.20 -5.82
N THR A 122 -5.25 -2.83 -7.07
CA THR A 122 -4.44 -3.26 -8.21
C THR A 122 -3.17 -2.43 -8.37
N ALA A 123 -2.24 -2.95 -9.18
CA ALA A 123 -0.92 -2.39 -9.49
C ALA A 123 -0.98 -1.14 -10.40
N LYS A 124 -1.80 -0.15 -10.03
CA LYS A 124 -1.98 1.12 -10.77
C LYS A 124 -0.72 2.01 -10.74
N THR A 125 0.10 1.83 -9.71
CA THR A 125 1.37 2.55 -9.53
C THR A 125 2.44 1.60 -9.02
N SER A 126 3.71 2.00 -9.17
CA SER A 126 4.86 1.35 -8.55
C SER A 126 5.44 2.17 -7.40
N PHE A 127 4.78 3.25 -7.01
CA PHE A 127 5.24 4.18 -6.01
C PHE A 127 5.22 3.56 -4.62
N VAL A 128 6.25 3.88 -3.83
CA VAL A 128 6.35 3.56 -2.40
C VAL A 128 7.03 4.76 -1.74
N LEU A 129 6.48 5.24 -0.63
CA LEU A 129 7.10 6.33 0.11
C LEU A 129 8.51 5.95 0.59
N PRO A 130 9.45 6.91 0.62
CA PRO A 130 10.68 6.73 1.37
C PRO A 130 10.38 6.36 2.83
N LEU A 131 11.17 5.46 3.41
CA LEU A 131 10.93 4.89 4.74
C LEU A 131 10.69 5.97 5.80
N GLU A 132 11.49 7.04 5.80
CA GLU A 132 11.37 8.13 6.77
C GLU A 132 10.09 8.95 6.60
N GLN A 133 9.58 9.11 5.36
CA GLN A 133 8.28 9.77 5.15
C GLN A 133 7.12 8.88 5.61
N ALA A 134 7.24 7.56 5.40
CA ALA A 134 6.26 6.61 5.93
C ALA A 134 6.25 6.61 7.47
N LYS A 135 7.42 6.65 8.14
CA LYS A 135 7.50 6.80 9.60
C LYS A 135 6.84 8.09 10.08
N ARG A 136 7.13 9.22 9.43
CA ARG A 136 6.49 10.51 9.74
C ARG A 136 4.97 10.45 9.63
N GLY A 137 4.42 9.81 8.61
CA GLY A 137 2.97 9.65 8.50
C GLY A 137 2.36 8.77 9.60
N LEU A 138 3.09 7.73 10.04
CA LEU A 138 2.66 6.88 11.15
C LEU A 138 2.70 7.60 12.50
N GLU A 139 3.67 8.50 12.71
CA GLU A 139 3.72 9.41 13.87
C GLU A 139 2.46 10.30 13.90
N LEU A 140 2.11 10.94 12.78
CA LEU A 140 0.92 11.78 12.69
C LEU A 140 -0.36 11.00 13.02
N LEU A 141 -0.48 9.74 12.57
CA LEU A 141 -1.63 8.89 12.92
C LEU A 141 -1.64 8.53 14.41
N LYS A 142 -0.47 8.24 15.00
CA LYS A 142 -0.33 7.95 16.43
C LYS A 142 -0.74 9.17 17.28
N GLU A 143 -0.31 10.37 16.90
CA GLU A 143 -0.72 11.63 17.57
C GLU A 143 -2.24 11.82 17.57
N LYS A 144 -2.94 11.31 16.54
CA LYS A 144 -4.41 11.33 16.47
C LYS A 144 -5.11 10.14 17.12
N GLY A 145 -4.37 9.27 17.79
CA GLY A 145 -4.94 8.18 18.59
C GLY A 145 -5.00 6.82 17.87
N MET A 146 -4.18 6.60 16.83
CA MET A 146 -4.02 5.27 16.27
C MET A 146 -3.46 4.29 17.33
N GLU A 147 -4.12 3.15 17.46
CA GLU A 147 -3.74 2.05 18.35
C GLU A 147 -3.30 0.80 17.57
N LYS A 148 -3.82 0.65 16.34
CA LYS A 148 -3.57 -0.50 15.49
C LYS A 148 -3.20 -0.06 14.07
N ILE A 149 -2.13 -0.64 13.55
CA ILE A 149 -1.75 -0.55 12.14
C ILE A 149 -1.85 -1.92 11.49
N ASN A 150 -2.37 -1.97 10.27
CA ASN A 150 -2.32 -3.14 9.40
C ASN A 150 -1.58 -2.78 8.11
N PHE A 151 -0.40 -3.36 7.91
CA PHE A 151 0.34 -3.23 6.66
C PHE A 151 -0.24 -4.19 5.63
N SER A 152 -0.64 -3.64 4.49
CA SER A 152 -1.28 -4.34 3.38
C SER A 152 -0.79 -3.71 2.06
N GLY A 153 -1.56 -3.88 0.99
CA GLY A 153 -1.22 -3.41 -0.35
C GLY A 153 -1.25 -4.58 -1.32
N GLY A 154 -0.55 -4.45 -2.45
CA GLY A 154 -0.35 -5.57 -3.38
C GLY A 154 0.25 -6.78 -2.66
N GLU A 155 1.57 -6.82 -2.50
CA GLU A 155 2.26 -7.79 -1.64
C GLU A 155 3.30 -7.08 -0.75
N PRO A 156 3.07 -6.94 0.57
CA PRO A 156 3.97 -6.22 1.47
C PRO A 156 5.43 -6.70 1.47
N PHE A 157 5.67 -7.99 1.25
CA PHE A 157 7.01 -8.57 1.27
C PHE A 157 7.81 -8.31 -0.03
N ILE A 158 7.22 -7.64 -1.03
CA ILE A 158 7.92 -7.33 -2.29
C ILE A 158 8.95 -6.21 -2.13
N VAL A 159 8.62 -5.17 -1.36
CA VAL A 159 9.45 -3.96 -1.26
C VAL A 159 10.70 -4.27 -0.45
N LYS A 160 11.86 -4.14 -1.09
CA LYS A 160 13.17 -4.45 -0.50
C LYS A 160 13.18 -5.85 0.15
N ARG A 161 12.53 -6.83 -0.48
CA ARG A 161 12.45 -8.23 0.01
C ARG A 161 11.92 -8.33 1.46
N GLY A 162 10.96 -7.47 1.80
CA GLY A 162 10.31 -7.45 3.12
C GLY A 162 11.02 -6.60 4.18
N ASP A 163 12.23 -6.11 3.93
CA ASP A 163 12.92 -5.24 4.91
C ASP A 163 12.17 -3.93 5.14
N PHE A 164 11.49 -3.39 4.12
CA PHE A 164 10.71 -2.15 4.27
C PHE A 164 9.58 -2.32 5.29
N VAL A 165 8.74 -3.36 5.14
CA VAL A 165 7.66 -3.63 6.10
C VAL A 165 8.19 -4.07 7.46
N GLY A 166 9.33 -4.76 7.50
CA GLY A 166 10.00 -5.14 8.75
C GLY A 166 10.42 -3.93 9.59
N GLU A 167 11.07 -2.94 8.97
CA GLU A 167 11.45 -1.69 9.64
C GLU A 167 10.23 -0.87 10.10
N LEU A 168 9.15 -0.85 9.31
CA LEU A 168 7.90 -0.22 9.74
C LEU A 168 7.27 -0.95 10.93
N CYS A 169 7.31 -2.29 10.97
CA CYS A 169 6.83 -3.05 12.12
C CYS A 169 7.64 -2.74 13.39
N ARG A 170 8.98 -2.73 13.28
CA ARG A 170 9.87 -2.34 14.37
C ARG A 170 9.53 -0.94 14.89
N PHE A 171 9.44 0.03 13.98
CA PHE A 171 9.15 1.42 14.31
C PHE A 171 7.80 1.56 15.04
N CYS A 172 6.73 0.99 14.47
CA CYS A 172 5.41 1.03 15.09
C CYS A 172 5.37 0.37 16.47
N LYS A 173 6.10 -0.73 16.67
CA LYS A 173 6.05 -1.47 17.93
C LYS A 173 6.94 -0.87 19.02
N ILE A 174 8.13 -0.40 18.65
CA ILE A 174 9.15 0.09 19.60
C ILE A 174 9.04 1.59 19.79
N ASP A 175 9.12 2.35 18.70
CA ASP A 175 9.19 3.81 18.75
C ASP A 175 7.81 4.44 19.01
N LEU A 176 6.75 3.91 18.39
CA LEU A 176 5.37 4.41 18.59
C LEU A 176 4.59 3.68 19.68
N ALA A 177 5.14 2.57 20.21
CA ALA A 177 4.49 1.72 21.21
C ALA A 177 3.03 1.36 20.87
N LEU A 178 2.74 1.03 19.60
CA LEU A 178 1.39 0.65 19.19
C LEU A 178 0.96 -0.66 19.87
N PRO A 179 -0.26 -0.71 20.44
CA PRO A 179 -0.85 -1.95 20.93
C PRO A 179 -0.81 -3.10 19.93
N SER A 180 -1.09 -2.83 18.65
CA SER A 180 -1.16 -3.86 17.59
C SER A 180 -0.52 -3.44 16.26
N VAL A 181 0.36 -4.29 15.77
CA VAL A 181 1.02 -4.21 14.46
C VAL A 181 0.72 -5.49 13.72
N THR A 182 0.06 -5.40 12.56
CA THR A 182 -0.36 -6.57 11.79
C THR A 182 0.04 -6.45 10.31
N ILE A 183 0.18 -7.59 9.63
CA ILE A 183 0.41 -7.65 8.18
C ILE A 183 -0.65 -8.54 7.53
N VAL A 184 -1.13 -8.17 6.34
CA VAL A 184 -1.86 -9.06 5.42
C VAL A 184 -0.98 -9.34 4.21
N SER A 185 -0.72 -10.61 3.91
CA SER A 185 0.15 -11.04 2.80
C SER A 185 -0.45 -12.24 2.07
N ASN A 186 0.02 -12.51 0.85
CA ASN A 186 -0.23 -13.77 0.14
C ASN A 186 0.70 -14.92 0.60
N GLY A 187 1.72 -14.62 1.42
CA GLY A 187 2.63 -15.60 2.03
C GLY A 187 3.80 -16.05 1.16
N SER A 188 3.75 -15.85 -0.15
CA SER A 188 4.68 -16.47 -1.11
C SER A 188 6.11 -15.91 -1.13
N LEU A 189 6.33 -14.76 -0.51
CA LEU A 189 7.63 -14.08 -0.38
C LEU A 189 8.11 -14.02 1.08
N VAL A 190 7.34 -14.56 2.01
CA VAL A 190 7.70 -14.61 3.43
C VAL A 190 8.83 -15.63 3.62
N THR A 191 9.80 -15.30 4.47
CA THR A 191 10.94 -16.18 4.78
C THR A 191 11.17 -16.25 6.28
N GLU A 192 11.73 -17.35 6.77
CA GLU A 192 12.09 -17.50 8.18
C GLU A 192 13.03 -16.40 8.68
N LYS A 193 14.02 -16.00 7.86
CA LYS A 193 14.94 -14.89 8.19
C LYS A 193 14.21 -13.60 8.53
N TRP A 194 13.05 -13.36 7.92
CA TRP A 194 12.23 -12.20 8.27
C TRP A 194 11.62 -12.35 9.67
N PHE A 195 11.18 -13.55 10.06
CA PHE A 195 10.70 -13.83 11.42
C PHE A 195 11.81 -13.69 12.46
N GLU A 196 12.99 -14.25 12.19
CA GLU A 196 14.16 -14.10 13.07
C GLU A 196 14.48 -12.61 13.35
N LYS A 197 14.42 -11.78 12.31
CA LYS A 197 14.78 -10.36 12.38
C LYS A 197 13.67 -9.49 12.97
N TYR A 198 12.42 -9.69 12.54
CA TYR A 198 11.31 -8.76 12.80
C TYR A 198 10.12 -9.37 13.54
N GLY A 199 10.03 -10.71 13.65
CA GLY A 199 8.86 -11.40 14.18
C GLY A 199 8.47 -10.98 15.61
N LYS A 200 9.45 -10.60 16.43
CA LYS A 200 9.20 -10.09 17.79
C LYS A 200 8.35 -8.81 17.82
N TYR A 201 8.36 -8.00 16.76
CA TYR A 201 7.61 -6.75 16.66
C TYR A 201 6.19 -6.91 16.10
N LEU A 202 5.90 -8.05 15.48
CA LEU A 202 4.62 -8.30 14.82
C LEU A 202 3.66 -9.01 15.78
N ASP A 203 2.41 -8.55 15.83
CA ASP A 203 1.35 -9.21 16.62
C ASP A 203 0.64 -10.29 15.81
N ILE A 204 0.18 -9.94 14.61
CA ILE A 204 -0.66 -10.81 13.78
C ILE A 204 -0.14 -10.83 12.34
N LEU A 205 0.10 -12.02 11.80
CA LEU A 205 0.31 -12.25 10.38
C LEU A 205 -0.92 -12.93 9.78
N ALA A 206 -1.60 -12.21 8.89
CA ALA A 206 -2.74 -12.71 8.15
C ALA A 206 -2.31 -13.19 6.76
N ILE A 207 -2.59 -14.44 6.44
CA ILE A 207 -2.37 -14.98 5.10
C ILE A 207 -3.69 -15.08 4.36
N SER A 208 -3.70 -14.52 3.15
CA SER A 208 -4.86 -14.59 2.26
C SER A 208 -4.87 -15.95 1.56
N CYS A 209 -5.84 -16.79 1.87
CA CYS A 209 -6.05 -18.13 1.33
C CYS A 209 -7.53 -18.29 0.99
N ASP A 210 -7.83 -18.48 -0.30
CA ASP A 210 -9.21 -18.51 -0.77
C ASP A 210 -9.70 -19.91 -1.11
N SER A 211 -8.83 -20.90 -1.23
CA SER A 211 -9.23 -22.29 -1.45
C SER A 211 -8.15 -23.22 -0.93
N PHE A 212 -8.52 -24.40 -0.46
CA PHE A 212 -7.63 -25.51 -0.18
C PHE A 212 -7.50 -26.48 -1.37
N ASN A 213 -8.12 -26.15 -2.51
CA ASN A 213 -7.90 -26.79 -3.80
C ASN A 213 -6.87 -25.97 -4.62
N PRO A 214 -5.72 -26.57 -5.01
CA PRO A 214 -4.73 -25.91 -5.87
C PRO A 214 -5.30 -25.39 -7.21
N ASP A 215 -6.16 -26.15 -7.86
CA ASP A 215 -6.72 -25.80 -9.18
C ASP A 215 -7.65 -24.58 -9.10
N VAL A 216 -8.38 -24.46 -7.99
CA VAL A 216 -9.22 -23.29 -7.69
C VAL A 216 -8.34 -22.07 -7.43
N ASN A 217 -7.23 -22.22 -6.69
CA ASN A 217 -6.29 -21.13 -6.49
C ASN A 217 -5.64 -20.67 -7.81
N GLU A 218 -5.26 -21.59 -8.68
CA GLU A 218 -4.75 -21.29 -10.02
C GLU A 218 -5.80 -20.52 -10.84
N THR A 219 -7.04 -21.03 -10.89
CA THR A 219 -8.17 -20.39 -11.59
C THR A 219 -8.43 -18.97 -11.07
N ILE A 220 -8.35 -18.78 -9.76
CA ILE A 220 -8.50 -17.47 -9.12
C ILE A 220 -7.34 -16.53 -9.47
N GLY A 221 -6.14 -17.04 -9.75
CA GLY A 221 -4.91 -16.27 -9.90
C GLY A 221 -4.11 -16.09 -8.59
N ARG A 222 -4.30 -16.99 -7.62
CA ARG A 222 -3.48 -17.09 -6.39
C ARG A 222 -2.24 -17.94 -6.60
N GLN A 223 -1.41 -17.55 -7.55
CA GLN A 223 -0.24 -18.32 -7.92
C GLN A 223 0.90 -17.41 -8.39
N GLN A 224 2.14 -17.91 -8.26
CA GLN A 224 3.33 -17.32 -8.87
C GLN A 224 4.18 -18.43 -9.49
N GLY A 225 4.07 -18.61 -10.80
CA GLY A 225 4.76 -19.70 -11.51
C GLY A 225 4.46 -21.06 -10.86
N ASN A 226 5.50 -21.85 -10.56
CA ASN A 226 5.34 -23.18 -9.96
C ASN A 226 5.27 -23.16 -8.43
N LYS A 227 5.18 -22.00 -7.77
CA LYS A 227 5.09 -21.94 -6.32
C LYS A 227 3.72 -22.40 -5.84
N ASN A 228 3.72 -23.36 -4.92
CA ASN A 228 2.51 -23.84 -4.27
C ASN A 228 2.07 -22.88 -3.15
N HIS A 229 0.88 -22.29 -3.31
CA HIS A 229 0.29 -21.36 -2.34
C HIS A 229 0.02 -22.02 -0.99
N LEU A 230 -0.53 -23.23 -0.97
CA LEU A 230 -0.86 -23.98 0.25
C LEU A 230 0.40 -24.41 1.02
N GLN A 231 1.48 -24.74 0.31
CA GLN A 231 2.77 -24.98 0.96
C GLN A 231 3.28 -23.70 1.65
N SER A 232 3.15 -22.55 1.00
CA SER A 232 3.54 -21.26 1.59
C SER A 232 2.69 -20.93 2.83
N LEU A 233 1.37 -21.17 2.77
CA LEU A 233 0.46 -21.01 3.89
C LEU A 233 0.88 -21.86 5.11
N ARG A 234 1.12 -23.16 4.90
CA ARG A 234 1.53 -24.09 5.96
C ARG A 234 2.88 -23.72 6.55
N GLN A 235 3.84 -23.33 5.71
CA GLN A 235 5.16 -22.87 6.16
C GLN A 235 5.06 -21.61 7.02
N VAL A 236 4.26 -20.63 6.61
CA VAL A 236 4.04 -19.41 7.39
C VAL A 236 3.32 -19.70 8.70
N ARG A 237 2.36 -20.63 8.72
CA ARG A 237 1.70 -21.07 9.95
C ARG A 237 2.70 -21.66 10.95
N GLU A 238 3.65 -22.46 10.48
CA GLU A 238 4.70 -23.04 11.32
C GLU A 238 5.61 -21.97 11.89
N TRP A 239 6.07 -21.02 11.07
CA TRP A 239 6.86 -19.90 11.58
C TRP A 239 6.07 -19.02 12.56
N CYS A 240 4.78 -18.80 12.34
CA CYS A 240 3.95 -18.06 13.30
C CYS A 240 3.95 -18.73 14.68
N TYR A 241 3.95 -20.06 14.74
CA TYR A 241 4.13 -20.77 16.01
C TYR A 241 5.50 -20.55 16.63
N GLN A 242 6.54 -20.90 15.89
CA GLN A 242 7.92 -20.93 16.40
C GLN A 242 8.33 -19.57 16.97
N TYR A 243 7.88 -18.50 16.32
CA TYR A 243 8.21 -17.12 16.68
C TYR A 243 7.11 -16.42 17.49
N LYS A 244 6.09 -17.15 17.96
CA LYS A 244 5.00 -16.66 18.81
C LYS A 244 4.31 -15.42 18.21
N ILE A 245 3.81 -15.57 16.99
CA ILE A 245 3.02 -14.56 16.27
C ILE A 245 1.63 -15.14 16.06
N ALA A 246 0.59 -14.34 16.29
CA ALA A 246 -0.77 -14.78 16.06
C ALA A 246 -1.00 -14.99 14.55
N PHE A 247 -1.46 -16.19 14.19
CA PHE A 247 -1.75 -16.53 12.81
C PHE A 247 -3.22 -16.25 12.47
N LYS A 248 -3.46 -15.61 11.33
CA LYS A 248 -4.80 -15.26 10.84
C LYS A 248 -4.96 -15.72 9.39
N ILE A 249 -6.19 -16.08 9.01
CA ILE A 249 -6.54 -16.35 7.61
C ILE A 249 -7.56 -15.32 7.13
N ASN A 250 -7.38 -14.87 5.89
CA ASN A 250 -8.37 -14.09 5.14
C ASN A 250 -8.81 -14.90 3.92
N THR A 251 -10.12 -14.98 3.68
CA THR A 251 -10.71 -15.68 2.54
C THR A 251 -11.69 -14.76 1.84
N VAL A 252 -11.56 -14.61 0.52
CA VAL A 252 -12.58 -13.97 -0.33
C VAL A 252 -13.44 -15.06 -0.95
N VAL A 253 -14.70 -15.13 -0.53
CA VAL A 253 -15.72 -15.99 -1.12
C VAL A 253 -16.12 -15.43 -2.47
N ASN A 254 -15.96 -16.23 -3.50
CA ASN A 254 -16.17 -15.90 -4.91
C ASN A 254 -16.78 -17.11 -5.64
N THR A 255 -17.16 -16.93 -6.90
CA THR A 255 -17.85 -17.95 -7.72
C THR A 255 -17.15 -19.33 -7.73
N TYR A 256 -15.83 -19.37 -7.56
CA TYR A 256 -15.05 -20.60 -7.66
C TYR A 256 -14.92 -21.38 -6.34
N ASN A 257 -15.19 -20.76 -5.19
CA ASN A 257 -15.02 -21.39 -3.87
C ASN A 257 -16.27 -21.34 -2.97
N GLN A 258 -17.38 -20.72 -3.42
CA GLN A 258 -18.59 -20.56 -2.61
C GLN A 258 -19.21 -21.89 -2.14
N GLU A 259 -18.95 -22.98 -2.86
CA GLU A 259 -19.41 -24.33 -2.49
C GLU A 259 -18.38 -25.15 -1.69
N GLU A 260 -17.16 -24.64 -1.50
CA GLU A 260 -16.11 -25.36 -0.81
C GLU A 260 -16.42 -25.51 0.69
N ASP A 261 -16.09 -26.67 1.25
CA ASP A 261 -16.01 -26.88 2.69
C ASP A 261 -14.54 -26.81 3.14
N MET A 262 -14.24 -25.78 3.92
CA MET A 262 -12.93 -25.46 4.47
C MET A 262 -12.86 -25.74 5.97
N THR A 263 -13.87 -26.39 6.56
CA THR A 263 -13.97 -26.59 8.02
C THR A 263 -12.75 -27.32 8.57
N GLU A 264 -12.43 -28.48 8.01
CA GLU A 264 -11.29 -29.31 8.45
C GLU A 264 -9.94 -28.58 8.30
N PRO A 265 -9.55 -28.04 7.12
CA PRO A 265 -8.25 -27.39 6.99
C PRO A 265 -8.14 -26.10 7.80
N ILE A 266 -9.22 -25.34 8.02
CA ILE A 266 -9.18 -24.18 8.90
C ILE A 266 -9.01 -24.60 10.36
N GLN A 267 -9.69 -25.65 10.81
CA GLN A 267 -9.51 -26.19 12.15
C GLN A 267 -8.10 -26.75 12.36
N GLU A 268 -7.53 -27.44 11.36
CA GLU A 268 -6.16 -27.94 11.37
C GLU A 268 -5.15 -26.80 11.52
N LEU A 269 -5.31 -25.72 10.75
CA LEU A 269 -4.43 -24.55 10.81
C LEU A 269 -4.65 -23.70 12.06
N ASN A 270 -5.78 -23.85 12.75
CA ASN A 270 -6.13 -23.20 14.01
C ASN A 270 -5.76 -21.68 14.05
N PRO A 271 -6.26 -20.85 13.11
CA PRO A 271 -5.98 -19.42 13.14
C PRO A 271 -6.72 -18.75 14.31
N CYS A 272 -6.10 -17.72 14.91
CA CYS A 272 -6.74 -16.93 15.96
C CYS A 272 -7.97 -16.17 15.45
N ARG A 273 -8.07 -15.98 14.12
CA ARG A 273 -9.19 -15.35 13.43
C ARG A 273 -9.21 -15.79 11.98
N TRP A 274 -10.40 -16.09 11.47
CA TRP A 274 -10.65 -16.34 10.06
C TRP A 274 -11.63 -15.28 9.52
N LYS A 275 -11.12 -14.32 8.74
CA LYS A 275 -11.97 -13.31 8.10
C LYS A 275 -12.49 -13.85 6.77
N VAL A 276 -13.80 -13.88 6.62
CA VAL A 276 -14.49 -14.38 5.43
C VAL A 276 -15.20 -13.21 4.77
N PHE A 277 -14.68 -12.77 3.63
CA PHE A 277 -15.16 -11.63 2.87
C PHE A 277 -16.01 -12.09 1.70
N GLN A 278 -17.13 -11.45 1.46
CA GLN A 278 -17.84 -11.56 0.17
C GLN A 278 -17.01 -10.86 -0.92
N CYS A 279 -16.99 -11.38 -2.16
CA CYS A 279 -16.31 -10.69 -3.26
C CYS A 279 -16.94 -9.29 -3.50
N LEU A 280 -16.09 -8.25 -3.48
CA LEU A 280 -16.49 -6.85 -3.59
C LEU A 280 -15.99 -6.24 -4.91
N LEU A 281 -16.91 -5.61 -5.63
CA LEU A 281 -16.59 -4.76 -6.78
C LEU A 281 -16.21 -3.36 -6.30
N ILE A 282 -15.08 -2.86 -6.82
CA ILE A 282 -14.57 -1.51 -6.64
C ILE A 282 -14.25 -0.94 -8.02
N GLY A 283 -14.97 0.11 -8.40
CA GLY A 283 -14.78 0.78 -9.67
C GLY A 283 -13.38 1.37 -9.81
N GLY A 284 -12.79 1.20 -10.98
CA GLY A 284 -11.43 1.64 -11.30
C GLY A 284 -10.31 0.80 -10.66
N GLU A 285 -10.65 -0.28 -9.93
CA GLU A 285 -9.71 -1.29 -9.46
C GLU A 285 -9.98 -2.63 -10.12
N ASN A 286 -11.18 -3.17 -9.90
CA ASN A 286 -11.60 -4.49 -10.41
C ASN A 286 -12.96 -4.49 -11.12
N ALA A 287 -13.54 -3.32 -11.37
CA ALA A 287 -14.77 -3.16 -12.12
C ALA A 287 -14.74 -1.88 -12.96
N GLY A 288 -15.40 -1.90 -14.11
CA GLY A 288 -15.47 -0.77 -15.05
C GLY A 288 -14.32 -0.72 -16.07
N SER A 289 -14.44 0.17 -17.06
CA SER A 289 -13.55 0.22 -18.24
C SER A 289 -12.09 0.52 -17.92
N GLU A 290 -11.85 1.34 -16.89
CA GLU A 290 -10.50 1.80 -16.49
C GLU A 290 -9.81 0.85 -15.48
N ALA A 291 -10.43 -0.30 -15.15
CA ALA A 291 -9.91 -1.24 -14.17
C ALA A 291 -8.86 -2.19 -14.78
N LEU A 292 -7.90 -2.62 -13.96
CA LEU A 292 -6.89 -3.62 -14.35
C LEU A 292 -7.38 -5.06 -14.15
N ARG A 293 -8.54 -5.21 -13.51
CA ARG A 293 -9.18 -6.49 -13.21
C ARG A 293 -10.67 -6.38 -13.52
N HIS A 294 -11.29 -7.53 -13.77
CA HIS A 294 -12.71 -7.66 -14.09
C HIS A 294 -13.30 -8.73 -13.16
N ALA A 295 -13.69 -8.28 -11.97
CA ALA A 295 -14.17 -9.13 -10.89
C ALA A 295 -15.65 -9.50 -11.02
N GLU A 296 -16.34 -9.02 -12.04
CA GLU A 296 -17.78 -9.25 -12.23
C GLU A 296 -18.12 -10.75 -12.30
N SER A 297 -17.23 -11.58 -12.86
CA SER A 297 -17.40 -13.04 -12.91
C SER A 297 -17.09 -13.75 -11.59
N PHE A 298 -16.53 -13.05 -10.60
CA PHE A 298 -16.16 -13.59 -9.28
C PHE A 298 -17.20 -13.28 -8.21
N VAL A 299 -18.19 -12.42 -8.50
CA VAL A 299 -19.22 -12.01 -7.53
C VAL A 299 -20.16 -13.17 -7.22
N VAL A 300 -20.50 -13.30 -5.94
CA VAL A 300 -21.48 -14.26 -5.42
C VAL A 300 -22.69 -13.52 -4.88
N SER A 301 -23.85 -14.15 -4.91
CA SER A 301 -25.05 -13.57 -4.31
C SER A 301 -24.93 -13.53 -2.77
N ASP A 302 -25.78 -12.72 -2.13
CA ASP A 302 -25.85 -12.71 -0.66
C ASP A 302 -26.29 -14.06 -0.09
N ASP A 303 -27.09 -14.81 -0.84
CA ASP A 303 -27.56 -16.13 -0.42
C ASP A 303 -26.47 -17.19 -0.56
N ASP A 304 -25.68 -17.16 -1.63
CA ASP A 304 -24.50 -18.03 -1.76
C ASP A 304 -23.48 -17.75 -0.64
N PHE A 305 -23.24 -16.47 -0.34
CA PHE A 305 -22.38 -16.08 0.77
C PHE A 305 -22.93 -16.59 2.11
N LYS A 306 -24.23 -16.42 2.38
CA LYS A 306 -24.87 -16.98 3.59
C LYS A 306 -24.74 -18.50 3.65
N ASN A 307 -24.90 -19.21 2.54
CA ASN A 307 -24.75 -20.67 2.48
C ASN A 307 -23.32 -21.09 2.84
N PHE A 308 -22.31 -20.37 2.34
CA PHE A 308 -20.92 -20.56 2.76
C PHE A 308 -20.77 -20.37 4.27
N LEU A 309 -21.36 -19.31 4.86
CA LEU A 309 -21.29 -19.07 6.31
C LEU A 309 -21.99 -20.17 7.13
N ILE A 310 -23.16 -20.64 6.68
CA ILE A 310 -23.91 -21.71 7.36
C ILE A 310 -23.12 -23.02 7.35
N ARG A 311 -22.48 -23.35 6.22
CA ARG A 311 -21.62 -24.53 6.08
C ARG A 311 -20.50 -24.55 7.14
N HIS A 312 -19.92 -23.38 7.41
CA HIS A 312 -18.77 -23.23 8.32
C HIS A 312 -19.14 -22.73 9.72
N LYS A 313 -20.42 -22.79 10.12
CA LYS A 313 -20.88 -22.26 11.42
C LYS A 313 -20.21 -22.87 12.65
N SER A 314 -19.60 -24.06 12.51
CA SER A 314 -18.86 -24.75 13.57
C SER A 314 -17.47 -24.17 13.81
N VAL A 315 -16.94 -23.35 12.90
CA VAL A 315 -15.62 -22.73 13.02
C VAL A 315 -15.72 -21.47 13.89
N SER A 316 -15.32 -21.60 15.17
CA SER A 316 -15.49 -20.54 16.18
C SER A 316 -14.74 -19.24 15.87
N CYS A 317 -13.64 -19.30 15.12
CA CYS A 317 -12.83 -18.13 14.77
C CYS A 317 -13.30 -17.41 13.50
N LEU A 318 -14.38 -17.89 12.85
CA LEU A 318 -14.97 -17.27 11.66
C LEU A 318 -15.53 -15.89 11.99
N VAL A 319 -15.24 -14.92 11.12
CA VAL A 319 -15.76 -13.56 11.20
C VAL A 319 -16.20 -13.10 9.81
N PRO A 320 -17.52 -12.99 9.57
CA PRO A 320 -18.06 -12.66 8.27
C PRO A 320 -17.96 -11.16 7.99
N GLU A 321 -17.74 -10.82 6.72
CA GLU A 321 -17.63 -9.46 6.19
C GLU A 321 -18.36 -9.41 4.84
N SER A 322 -19.68 -9.15 4.87
CA SER A 322 -20.45 -8.92 3.64
C SER A 322 -20.08 -7.59 2.99
N ASN A 323 -20.52 -7.38 1.75
CA ASN A 323 -20.28 -6.12 1.03
C ASN A 323 -20.83 -4.89 1.77
N ASP A 324 -21.95 -5.03 2.49
CA ASP A 324 -22.52 -3.95 3.31
C ASP A 324 -21.63 -3.56 4.50
N PHE A 325 -20.92 -4.54 5.09
CA PHE A 325 -19.98 -4.26 6.17
C PHE A 325 -18.66 -3.70 5.65
N MET A 326 -18.18 -4.16 4.50
CA MET A 326 -16.83 -3.82 4.05
C MET A 326 -16.67 -2.40 3.53
N ARG A 327 -17.65 -1.85 2.79
CA ARG A 327 -17.44 -0.63 1.98
C ARG A 327 -16.87 0.54 2.78
N ASN A 328 -17.42 0.87 3.95
CA ASN A 328 -17.08 2.12 4.64
C ASN A 328 -16.51 1.94 6.05
N SER A 329 -16.26 0.69 6.48
CA SER A 329 -15.88 0.39 7.86
C SER A 329 -14.37 0.25 8.07
N TYR A 330 -13.56 0.62 7.08
CA TYR A 330 -12.10 0.56 7.10
C TYR A 330 -11.52 1.93 6.79
N LEU A 331 -10.57 2.38 7.62
CA LEU A 331 -9.64 3.43 7.23
C LEU A 331 -8.54 2.80 6.38
N ILE A 332 -8.48 3.20 5.12
CA ILE A 332 -7.51 2.70 4.14
C ILE A 332 -6.64 3.88 3.71
N LEU A 333 -5.34 3.80 3.98
CA LEU A 333 -4.32 4.68 3.43
C LEU A 333 -3.68 4.02 2.22
N ASP A 334 -3.60 4.74 1.11
CA ASP A 334 -2.89 4.29 -0.08
C ASP A 334 -1.37 4.54 0.00
N GLU A 335 -0.66 4.25 -1.08
CA GLU A 335 0.81 4.33 -1.15
C GLU A 335 1.37 5.75 -0.96
N TYR A 336 0.53 6.77 -1.12
CA TYR A 336 0.84 8.19 -0.89
C TYR A 336 0.36 8.69 0.49
N MET A 337 -0.15 7.79 1.34
CA MET A 337 -0.79 8.11 2.61
C MET A 337 -1.98 9.05 2.46
N ARG A 338 -2.84 8.78 1.47
CA ARG A 338 -4.15 9.40 1.28
C ARG A 338 -5.22 8.44 1.77
N PHE A 339 -6.24 8.92 2.48
CA PHE A 339 -7.38 8.10 2.80
C PHE A 339 -8.19 7.80 1.54
N LEU A 340 -8.71 6.58 1.41
CA LEU A 340 -9.52 6.16 0.27
C LEU A 340 -10.99 6.06 0.69
N ASP A 341 -11.82 6.96 0.16
CA ASP A 341 -13.27 6.91 0.30
C ASP A 341 -13.85 5.86 -0.65
N CYS A 342 -14.58 4.90 -0.07
CA CYS A 342 -15.22 3.80 -0.79
C CYS A 342 -16.76 3.91 -0.83
N THR A 343 -17.34 4.99 -0.33
CA THR A 343 -18.80 5.20 -0.19
C THR A 343 -19.53 5.15 -1.53
N LYS A 344 -18.88 5.59 -2.60
CA LYS A 344 -19.43 5.62 -3.96
C LYS A 344 -19.11 4.37 -4.79
N GLY A 345 -18.53 3.34 -4.16
CA GLY A 345 -18.11 2.11 -4.83
C GLY A 345 -16.79 2.21 -5.60
N ASN A 346 -16.07 3.33 -5.51
CA ASN A 346 -14.71 3.52 -6.05
C ASN A 346 -13.69 3.58 -4.90
N LYS A 347 -12.44 3.95 -5.19
CA LYS A 347 -11.44 4.35 -4.18
C LYS A 347 -11.00 5.78 -4.46
N ASP A 348 -11.75 6.73 -3.94
CA ASP A 348 -11.52 8.16 -4.16
C ASP A 348 -10.51 8.68 -3.12
N PRO A 349 -9.30 9.12 -3.52
CA PRO A 349 -8.27 9.51 -2.57
C PRO A 349 -8.47 10.93 -2.04
N SER A 350 -8.27 11.11 -0.74
CA SER A 350 -8.08 12.42 -0.11
C SER A 350 -6.75 13.07 -0.53
N LYS A 351 -6.44 14.27 -0.01
CA LYS A 351 -5.04 14.76 0.03
C LYS A 351 -4.21 13.93 1.02
N SER A 352 -2.88 13.91 0.85
CA SER A 352 -2.01 13.13 1.74
C SER A 352 -2.01 13.70 3.15
N ILE A 353 -1.99 12.83 4.16
CA ILE A 353 -1.82 13.25 5.56
C ILE A 353 -0.49 13.98 5.78
N LEU A 354 0.51 13.74 4.92
CA LEU A 354 1.81 14.41 4.99
C LEU A 354 1.74 15.88 4.54
N ASP A 355 0.73 16.23 3.76
CA ASP A 355 0.54 17.56 3.19
C ASP A 355 -0.48 18.39 3.99
N VAL A 356 -1.61 17.78 4.36
CA VAL A 356 -2.73 18.49 5.00
C VAL A 356 -2.97 18.09 6.46
N GLY A 357 -2.22 17.13 6.99
CA GLY A 357 -2.47 16.55 8.30
C GLY A 357 -3.60 15.52 8.30
N VAL A 358 -3.66 14.72 9.35
CA VAL A 358 -4.63 13.61 9.48
C VAL A 358 -6.06 14.13 9.56
N ASP A 359 -6.33 15.13 10.40
CA ASP A 359 -7.71 15.63 10.63
C ASP A 359 -8.37 16.07 9.32
N ASN A 360 -7.66 16.89 8.53
CA ASN A 360 -8.18 17.40 7.25
C ASN A 360 -8.34 16.31 6.20
N ALA A 361 -7.43 15.33 6.14
CA ALA A 361 -7.56 14.22 5.22
C ALA A 361 -8.72 13.28 5.61
N LEU A 362 -8.92 13.07 6.91
CA LEU A 362 -9.92 12.16 7.47
C LEU A 362 -11.36 12.59 7.15
N LEU A 363 -11.61 13.90 7.01
CA LEU A 363 -12.89 14.46 6.55
C LEU A 363 -13.37 13.86 5.22
N PHE A 364 -12.43 13.40 4.38
CA PHE A 364 -12.68 12.83 3.05
C PHE A 364 -12.43 11.32 3.00
N SER A 365 -12.44 10.63 4.13
CA SER A 365 -12.20 9.19 4.19
C SER A 365 -13.45 8.33 3.95
N GLY A 366 -14.64 8.92 4.05
CA GLY A 366 -15.91 8.18 3.99
C GLY A 366 -16.11 7.18 5.15
N PHE A 367 -15.32 7.28 6.22
CA PHE A 367 -15.29 6.28 7.29
C PHE A 367 -16.53 6.29 8.18
N ASP A 368 -17.16 5.12 8.32
CA ASP A 368 -18.26 4.85 9.24
C ASP A 368 -17.74 4.13 10.50
N GLU A 369 -17.51 4.92 11.55
CA GLU A 369 -17.04 4.42 12.85
C GLU A 369 -18.07 3.47 13.50
N LYS A 370 -19.36 3.73 13.35
CA LYS A 370 -20.40 2.85 13.90
C LYS A 370 -20.33 1.48 13.24
N MET A 371 -20.14 1.44 11.91
CA MET A 371 -19.99 0.19 11.17
C MET A 371 -18.70 -0.53 11.56
N PHE A 372 -17.59 0.20 11.78
CA PHE A 372 -16.34 -0.37 12.30
C PHE A 372 -16.54 -1.15 13.61
N PHE A 373 -17.29 -0.59 14.57
CA PHE A 373 -17.61 -1.31 15.81
C PHE A 373 -18.59 -2.47 15.58
N LYS A 374 -19.64 -2.26 14.77
CA LYS A 374 -20.65 -3.28 14.48
C LYS A 374 -20.06 -4.55 13.87
N ARG A 375 -19.05 -4.44 13.00
CA ARG A 375 -18.36 -5.60 12.39
C ARG A 375 -17.28 -6.24 13.29
N GLY A 376 -17.18 -5.82 14.56
CA GLY A 376 -16.13 -6.29 15.47
C GLY A 376 -14.73 -5.86 15.05
N GLY A 377 -14.59 -4.61 14.57
CA GLY A 377 -13.31 -4.01 14.21
C GLY A 377 -12.38 -3.80 15.41
N LYS A 378 -12.94 -3.65 16.61
CA LYS A 378 -12.22 -3.69 17.89
C LYS A 378 -12.35 -5.08 18.52
N TYR A 379 -11.20 -5.72 18.76
CA TYR A 379 -11.07 -7.05 19.33
C TYR A 379 -9.71 -7.16 20.04
N VAL A 380 -9.44 -8.27 20.73
CA VAL A 380 -8.11 -8.54 21.31
C VAL A 380 -7.11 -8.71 20.17
N TRP A 381 -6.30 -7.67 19.92
CA TRP A 381 -5.44 -7.57 18.73
C TRP A 381 -3.95 -7.49 19.06
N SER A 382 -3.59 -7.48 20.35
CA SER A 382 -2.20 -7.55 20.80
C SER A 382 -1.86 -9.01 21.07
N LYS A 383 -0.72 -9.47 20.58
CA LYS A 383 -0.35 -10.88 20.77
C LYS A 383 -0.06 -11.22 22.25
N ALA A 384 0.28 -10.22 23.06
CA ALA A 384 0.48 -10.37 24.50
C ALA A 384 -0.81 -10.77 25.23
N ASP A 385 -1.96 -10.41 24.67
CA ASP A 385 -3.29 -10.71 25.22
C ASP A 385 -3.95 -11.92 24.55
N LEU A 386 -3.27 -12.53 23.57
CA LEU A 386 -3.72 -13.73 22.87
C LEU A 386 -3.08 -14.97 23.46
N ARG A 387 -3.84 -16.06 23.53
CA ARG A 387 -3.29 -17.38 23.83
C ARG A 387 -2.55 -17.89 22.60
N LEU A 388 -1.22 -17.81 22.64
CA LEU A 388 -0.33 -18.32 21.59
C LEU A 388 0.27 -19.69 21.95
N GLU A 389 -0.04 -20.19 23.13
CA GLU A 389 0.17 -21.58 23.51
C GLU A 389 -0.96 -22.38 22.85
N TRP A 390 -0.60 -23.16 21.84
CA TRP A 390 -1.51 -24.05 21.14
C TRP A 390 -1.14 -25.50 21.40
#